data_AF-A0A420ZAE9-F1
#
_entry.id   AF-A0A420ZAE9-F1
#
_cell.length_a   1.000
_cell.length_b   1.000
_cell.length_c   1.000
_cell.angle_alpha   90.00
_cell.angle_beta   90.00
_cell.angle_gamma   90.00
#
_symmetry.space_group_name_H-M   'P 1'
#
loop_
_entity.id
_entity.type
_entity.pdbx_description
1 polymer ?
#
loop_
_entity_poly.entity_id
_entity_poly.type
_entity_poly.pdbx_seq_one_letter_code
_entity_poly.pdbx_strand_id
1 'polypeptide(L)'
;FEESKEFSLRINKTLTKDKVEKVYRFSGGIARINKFLCLNLDFLDKSTIELVKNKSFIRVISQTVKAISSCDEVVLKKIGIKKEGRFVSSVLEKYFQFYPPPFKADIKIKKDLSFEENNRFSQIRFTKTEAEIVKYLLVNFIISREKIADFKWGKDSYDKFSDWAINQTVMRINQKLKHYRLRAVLKVGYKIGLK
;
A
#
# COMPACT_ATOMS: atom_id res chain seq x y z
N PHE A 1 -23.58 -1.26 -12.06
CA PHE A 1 -24.32 0.00 -11.87
C PHE A 1 -25.78 -0.28 -11.53
N GLU A 2 -26.55 -0.92 -12.41
CA GLU A 2 -27.99 -1.20 -12.15
C GLU A 2 -28.23 -1.98 -10.85
N GLU A 3 -27.50 -3.07 -10.58
CA GLU A 3 -27.61 -3.80 -9.31
C GLU A 3 -27.32 -2.92 -8.08
N SER A 4 -26.32 -2.04 -8.18
CA SER A 4 -25.98 -1.11 -7.09
C SER A 4 -27.06 -0.05 -6.89
N LYS A 5 -27.70 0.41 -7.97
CA LYS A 5 -28.82 1.36 -7.94
C LYS A 5 -30.05 0.72 -7.30
N GLU A 6 -30.40 -0.50 -7.71
CA GLU A 6 -31.46 -1.26 -7.04
C GLU A 6 -31.18 -1.44 -5.55
N PHE A 7 -29.95 -1.81 -5.20
CA PHE A 7 -29.54 -1.97 -3.81
C PHE A 7 -29.69 -0.66 -3.01
N SER A 8 -29.24 0.48 -3.57
CA SER A 8 -29.41 1.79 -2.93
C SER A 8 -30.88 2.13 -2.68
N LEU A 9 -31.75 1.91 -3.68
CA LEU A 9 -33.19 2.19 -3.58
C LEU A 9 -33.91 1.23 -2.63
N ARG A 10 -33.43 -0.02 -2.51
CA ARG A 10 -33.94 -0.97 -1.49
C ARG A 10 -33.62 -0.50 -0.07
N ILE A 11 -32.44 0.08 0.15
CA ILE A 11 -32.05 0.61 1.46
C ILE A 11 -32.80 1.92 1.77
N ASN A 12 -32.87 2.82 0.79
CA ASN A 12 -33.50 4.12 0.96
C ASN A 12 -34.31 4.49 -0.30
N LYS A 13 -35.63 4.24 -0.22
CA LYS A 13 -36.59 4.44 -1.32
C LYS A 13 -36.79 5.92 -1.70
N THR A 14 -36.38 6.85 -0.85
CA THR A 14 -36.55 8.30 -1.09
C THR A 14 -35.37 8.94 -1.81
N LEU A 15 -34.34 8.16 -2.16
CA LEU A 15 -33.20 8.66 -2.91
C LEU A 15 -33.62 9.13 -4.31
N THR A 16 -33.30 10.38 -4.61
CA THR A 16 -33.40 10.90 -5.98
C THR A 16 -32.35 10.23 -6.88
N LYS A 17 -32.59 10.25 -8.20
CA LYS A 17 -31.67 9.69 -9.18
C LYS A 17 -30.24 10.24 -9.03
N ASP A 18 -30.09 11.54 -8.85
CA ASP A 18 -28.80 12.19 -8.62
C ASP A 18 -28.09 11.65 -7.37
N LYS A 19 -28.82 11.50 -6.26
CA LYS A 19 -28.24 10.93 -5.03
C LYS A 19 -27.82 9.49 -5.22
N VAL A 20 -28.57 8.68 -5.97
CA VAL A 20 -28.18 7.29 -6.27
C VAL A 20 -26.90 7.24 -7.10
N GLU A 21 -26.78 8.10 -8.11
CA GLU A 21 -25.55 8.23 -8.91
C GLU A 21 -24.36 8.66 -8.06
N LYS A 22 -24.58 9.62 -7.14
CA LYS A 22 -23.56 10.09 -6.19
C LYS A 22 -23.11 8.98 -5.23
N VAL A 23 -24.05 8.19 -4.69
CA VAL A 23 -23.78 7.00 -3.87
C VAL A 23 -22.96 5.99 -4.67
N TYR A 24 -23.33 5.70 -5.91
CA TYR A 24 -22.58 4.76 -6.75
C TYR A 24 -21.17 5.26 -7.01
N ARG A 25 -21.01 6.53 -7.39
CA ARG A 25 -19.70 7.15 -7.63
C ARG A 25 -18.79 7.07 -6.40
N PHE A 26 -19.33 7.37 -5.21
CA PHE A 26 -18.57 7.30 -3.97
C PHE A 26 -18.26 5.87 -3.55
N SER A 27 -19.22 4.94 -3.67
CA SER A 27 -19.06 3.56 -3.20
C SER A 27 -18.39 2.62 -4.19
N GLY A 28 -18.42 2.93 -5.48
CA GLY A 28 -18.04 2.02 -6.56
C GLY A 28 -18.86 0.73 -6.59
N GLY A 29 -20.06 0.73 -6.01
CA GLY A 29 -20.89 -0.47 -5.86
C GLY A 29 -20.55 -1.35 -4.66
N ILE A 30 -19.57 -0.97 -3.83
CA ILE A 30 -19.20 -1.74 -2.64
C ILE A 30 -20.31 -1.64 -1.59
N ALA A 31 -20.99 -2.76 -1.33
CA ALA A 31 -22.21 -2.82 -0.51
C ALA A 31 -22.07 -2.13 0.86
N ARG A 32 -20.93 -2.30 1.55
CA ARG A 32 -20.70 -1.66 2.86
C ARG A 32 -20.64 -0.14 2.77
N ILE A 33 -19.95 0.41 1.76
CA ILE A 33 -19.85 1.87 1.56
C ILE A 33 -21.21 2.40 1.09
N ASN A 34 -21.83 1.70 0.14
CA ASN A 34 -23.15 2.05 -0.38
C ASN A 34 -24.20 2.13 0.75
N LYS A 35 -24.30 1.08 1.58
CA LYS A 35 -25.22 1.04 2.72
C LYS A 35 -24.99 2.19 3.69
N PHE A 36 -23.74 2.50 4.02
CA PHE A 36 -23.43 3.63 4.90
C PHE A 36 -23.92 4.95 4.31
N LEU A 37 -23.61 5.22 3.04
CA LEU A 37 -23.99 6.47 2.38
C LEU A 37 -25.51 6.61 2.22
N CYS A 38 -26.23 5.52 1.95
CA CYS A 38 -27.70 5.54 1.85
C CYS A 38 -28.38 5.85 3.19
N LEU A 39 -27.74 5.52 4.31
CA LEU A 39 -28.23 5.78 5.67
C LEU A 39 -27.77 7.12 6.25
N ASN A 40 -26.72 7.73 5.69
CA ASN A 40 -26.12 8.97 6.19
C ASN A 40 -26.00 9.98 5.03
N LEU A 41 -27.13 10.53 4.62
CA LEU A 41 -27.22 11.35 3.40
C LEU A 41 -26.42 12.65 3.49
N ASP A 42 -26.13 13.17 4.68
CA ASP A 42 -25.26 14.33 4.90
C ASP A 42 -23.83 14.11 4.39
N PHE A 43 -23.39 12.86 4.28
CA PHE A 43 -22.10 12.52 3.67
C PHE A 43 -22.10 12.68 2.15
N LEU A 44 -23.28 12.69 1.51
CA LEU A 44 -23.37 12.93 0.07
C LEU A 44 -23.02 14.37 -0.27
N ASP A 45 -23.22 15.33 0.61
CA ASP A 45 -22.90 16.74 0.33
C ASP A 45 -21.41 17.07 0.53
N LYS A 46 -20.66 16.15 1.15
CA LYS A 46 -19.22 16.28 1.38
C LYS A 46 -18.42 15.91 0.13
N SER A 47 -17.28 16.57 -0.04
CA SER A 47 -16.27 16.19 -1.04
C SER A 47 -15.62 14.84 -0.67
N THR A 48 -15.04 14.16 -1.66
CA THR A 48 -14.31 12.90 -1.41
C THR A 48 -13.13 13.07 -0.44
N ILE A 49 -12.52 14.25 -0.41
CA ILE A 49 -11.42 14.58 0.51
C ILE A 49 -11.93 14.65 1.95
N GLU A 50 -13.05 15.32 2.18
CA GLU A 50 -13.67 15.41 3.51
C GLU A 50 -14.13 14.04 4.01
N LEU A 51 -14.68 13.21 3.13
CA LEU A 51 -15.06 11.83 3.45
C LEU A 51 -13.87 11.02 3.93
N VAL A 52 -12.76 11.05 3.20
CA VAL A 52 -11.54 10.31 3.54
C VAL A 52 -10.88 10.82 4.83
N LYS A 53 -11.09 12.08 5.21
CA LYS A 53 -10.61 12.62 6.50
C LYS A 53 -11.58 12.38 7.66
N ASN A 54 -12.82 11.97 7.39
CA ASN A 54 -13.82 11.75 8.43
C ASN A 54 -13.58 10.43 9.19
N LYS A 55 -13.31 10.51 10.50
CA LYS A 55 -12.98 9.35 11.34
C LYS A 55 -14.08 8.27 11.36
N SER A 56 -15.35 8.67 11.46
CA SER A 56 -16.49 7.73 11.49
C SER A 56 -16.59 6.97 10.19
N PHE A 57 -16.43 7.67 9.06
CA PHE A 57 -16.42 7.04 7.74
C PHE A 57 -15.23 6.10 7.55
N ILE A 58 -14.02 6.52 7.94
CA ILE A 58 -12.83 5.66 7.88
C ILE A 58 -13.00 4.38 8.69
N ARG A 59 -13.61 4.46 9.89
CA ARG A 59 -13.89 3.28 10.70
C ARG A 59 -14.75 2.26 9.94
N VAL A 60 -15.76 2.72 9.21
CA VAL A 60 -16.65 1.87 8.41
C VAL A 60 -15.92 1.20 7.25
N ILE A 61 -15.04 1.93 6.55
CA ILE A 61 -14.34 1.39 5.38
C ILE A 61 -13.02 0.67 5.71
N SER A 62 -12.55 0.73 6.95
CA SER A 62 -11.26 0.19 7.39
C SER A 62 -11.01 -1.26 6.96
N GLN A 63 -11.99 -2.14 7.16
CA GLN A 63 -11.89 -3.55 6.78
C GLN A 63 -11.89 -3.76 5.26
N THR A 64 -12.64 -2.94 4.52
CA THR A 64 -12.64 -2.95 3.06
C THR A 64 -11.28 -2.51 2.52
N VAL A 65 -10.72 -1.43 3.06
CA VAL A 65 -9.37 -0.96 2.74
C VAL A 65 -8.34 -2.06 3.02
N LYS A 66 -8.38 -2.69 4.20
CA LYS A 66 -7.43 -3.75 4.57
C LYS A 66 -7.48 -4.94 3.60
N ALA A 67 -8.69 -5.37 3.22
CA ALA A 67 -8.88 -6.44 2.25
C ALA A 67 -8.31 -6.05 0.88
N ILE A 68 -8.64 -4.86 0.38
CA ILE A 68 -8.15 -4.35 -0.91
C ILE A 68 -6.62 -4.24 -0.92
N SER A 69 -6.01 -3.74 0.15
CA SER A 69 -4.55 -3.64 0.29
C SER A 69 -3.83 -4.98 0.26
N SER A 70 -4.56 -6.08 0.46
CA SER A 70 -4.01 -7.45 0.47
C SER A 70 -4.19 -8.17 -0.87
N CYS A 71 -4.92 -7.58 -1.81
CA CYS A 71 -5.19 -8.15 -3.13
C CYS A 71 -4.23 -7.58 -4.19
N ASP A 72 -3.91 -8.40 -5.19
CA ASP A 72 -3.23 -7.92 -6.40
C ASP A 72 -4.21 -7.24 -7.38
N GLU A 73 -3.64 -6.56 -8.37
CA GLU A 73 -4.39 -5.83 -9.39
C GLU A 73 -5.31 -6.74 -10.23
N VAL A 74 -4.93 -8.00 -10.45
CA VAL A 74 -5.71 -8.96 -11.24
C VAL A 74 -7.00 -9.32 -10.51
N VAL A 75 -6.91 -9.62 -9.22
CA VAL A 75 -8.07 -9.89 -8.36
C VAL A 75 -8.97 -8.67 -8.30
N LEU A 76 -8.42 -7.46 -8.07
CA LEU A 76 -9.19 -6.22 -7.96
C LEU A 76 -9.97 -5.89 -9.24
N LYS A 77 -9.40 -6.17 -10.42
CA LYS A 77 -10.08 -6.06 -11.71
C LYS A 77 -11.18 -7.10 -11.86
N LYS A 78 -10.89 -8.37 -11.52
CA LYS A 78 -11.86 -9.49 -11.63
C LYS A 78 -13.12 -9.25 -10.81
N ILE A 79 -12.99 -8.69 -9.61
CA ILE A 79 -14.13 -8.36 -8.73
C ILE A 79 -14.73 -6.98 -8.98
N GLY A 80 -14.25 -6.26 -10.00
CA GLY A 80 -14.82 -4.97 -10.43
C GLY A 80 -14.53 -3.78 -9.51
N ILE A 81 -13.62 -3.89 -8.54
CA ILE A 81 -13.20 -2.76 -7.69
C ILE A 81 -12.35 -1.76 -8.49
N LYS A 82 -11.58 -2.26 -9.45
CA LYS A 82 -10.82 -1.44 -10.41
C LYS A 82 -11.24 -1.69 -11.85
N LYS A 83 -11.23 -0.62 -12.65
CA LYS A 83 -11.39 -0.65 -14.11
C LYS A 83 -10.34 0.25 -14.72
N GLU A 84 -9.66 -0.23 -15.77
CA GLU A 84 -8.63 0.56 -16.48
C GLU A 84 -7.55 1.14 -15.55
N GLY A 85 -7.21 0.40 -14.49
CA GLY A 85 -6.20 0.81 -13.50
C GLY A 85 -6.66 1.82 -12.45
N ARG A 86 -7.92 2.28 -12.50
CA ARG A 86 -8.51 3.21 -11.53
C ARG A 86 -9.54 2.52 -10.66
N PHE A 87 -9.71 2.98 -9.42
CA PHE A 87 -10.80 2.53 -8.56
C PHE A 87 -12.14 3.04 -9.10
N VAL A 88 -13.14 2.16 -9.11
CA VAL A 88 -14.52 2.55 -9.47
C VAL A 88 -15.12 3.46 -8.40
N SER A 89 -14.73 3.26 -7.13
CA SER A 89 -15.08 4.13 -6.00
C SER A 89 -14.15 5.35 -5.97
N SER A 90 -14.71 6.55 -6.13
CA SER A 90 -13.93 7.79 -6.03
C SER A 90 -13.39 8.05 -4.63
N VAL A 91 -14.06 7.51 -3.61
CA VAL A 91 -13.61 7.58 -2.21
C VAL A 91 -12.40 6.67 -2.00
N LEU A 92 -12.42 5.43 -2.49
CA LEU A 92 -11.26 4.54 -2.37
C LEU A 92 -10.07 5.04 -3.20
N GLU A 93 -10.32 5.56 -4.40
CA GLU A 93 -9.31 6.23 -5.22
C GLU A 93 -8.62 7.32 -4.38
N LYS A 94 -9.40 8.22 -3.79
CA LYS A 94 -8.86 9.31 -2.96
C LYS A 94 -8.19 8.80 -1.69
N TYR A 95 -8.73 7.76 -1.06
CA TYR A 95 -8.15 7.13 0.12
C TYR A 95 -6.74 6.61 -0.17
N PHE A 96 -6.57 5.81 -1.22
CA PHE A 96 -5.27 5.24 -1.57
C PHE A 96 -4.29 6.25 -2.19
N GLN A 97 -4.76 7.41 -2.64
CA GLN A 97 -3.88 8.54 -2.95
C GLN A 97 -3.28 9.17 -1.69
N PHE A 98 -4.05 9.33 -0.62
CA PHE A 98 -3.56 9.87 0.66
C PHE A 98 -2.80 8.85 1.51
N TYR A 99 -3.25 7.59 1.45
CA TYR A 99 -2.76 6.47 2.23
C TYR A 99 -2.44 5.31 1.29
N PRO A 100 -1.42 5.45 0.43
CA PRO A 100 -1.04 4.38 -0.48
C PRO A 100 -0.77 3.11 0.32
N PRO A 101 -1.19 1.92 -0.18
CA PRO A 101 -0.91 0.69 0.51
C PRO A 101 0.61 0.55 0.67
N PRO A 102 1.09 -0.09 1.75
CA PRO A 102 2.51 -0.27 1.94
C PRO A 102 3.08 -0.96 0.70
N PHE A 103 4.06 -0.31 0.09
CA PHE A 103 4.73 -0.83 -1.09
C PHE A 103 5.29 -2.22 -0.79
N LYS A 104 4.82 -3.23 -1.51
CA LYS A 104 5.28 -4.61 -1.36
C LYS A 104 6.21 -4.96 -2.51
N ALA A 105 7.49 -5.07 -2.20
CA ALA A 105 8.47 -5.53 -3.17
C ALA A 105 8.32 -7.06 -3.36
N ASP A 106 8.22 -7.53 -4.60
CA ASP A 106 8.26 -8.96 -4.92
C ASP A 106 9.72 -9.40 -5.01
N ILE A 107 10.34 -9.54 -3.82
CA ILE A 107 11.69 -10.04 -3.67
C ILE A 107 11.64 -11.30 -2.81
N LYS A 108 12.16 -12.41 -3.33
CA LYS A 108 12.28 -13.67 -2.59
C LYS A 108 13.75 -14.01 -2.43
N ILE A 109 14.22 -14.17 -1.19
CA ILE A 109 15.62 -14.50 -0.89
C ILE A 109 15.71 -15.94 -0.40
N LYS A 110 16.51 -16.76 -1.09
CA LYS A 110 16.74 -18.17 -0.77
C LYS A 110 17.79 -18.34 0.34
N LYS A 111 17.95 -19.59 0.82
CA LYS A 111 18.91 -19.92 1.90
C LYS A 111 20.37 -19.71 1.50
N ASP A 112 20.68 -19.90 0.22
CA ASP A 112 22.02 -19.73 -0.36
C ASP A 112 22.34 -18.28 -0.76
N LEU A 113 21.51 -17.32 -0.31
CA LEU A 113 21.62 -15.88 -0.60
C LEU A 113 21.37 -15.49 -2.07
N SER A 114 20.95 -16.43 -2.91
CA SER A 114 20.36 -16.10 -4.21
C SER A 114 18.97 -15.47 -4.00
N PHE A 115 18.52 -14.70 -4.99
CA PHE A 115 17.23 -14.01 -4.90
C PHE A 115 16.51 -13.89 -6.25
N GLU A 116 15.20 -13.71 -6.17
CA GLU A 116 14.32 -13.44 -7.29
C GLU A 116 13.69 -12.05 -7.12
N GLU A 117 13.57 -11.30 -8.21
CA GLU A 117 12.76 -10.07 -8.30
C GLU A 117 11.67 -10.28 -9.34
N ASN A 118 10.40 -10.07 -8.99
CA ASN A 118 9.26 -10.29 -9.89
C ASN A 118 9.29 -11.68 -10.56
N ASN A 119 9.60 -12.72 -9.78
CA ASN A 119 9.77 -14.11 -10.23
C ASN A 119 10.89 -14.32 -11.28
N ARG A 120 11.88 -13.41 -11.36
CA ARG A 120 13.08 -13.57 -12.19
C ARG A 120 14.31 -13.73 -11.31
N PHE A 121 15.07 -14.79 -11.54
CA PHE A 121 16.32 -15.05 -10.82
C PHE A 121 17.38 -13.98 -11.12
N SER A 122 18.03 -13.52 -10.06
CA SER A 122 19.22 -12.70 -10.16
C SER A 122 20.46 -13.57 -10.38
N GLN A 123 21.38 -13.10 -11.22
CA GLN A 123 22.68 -13.75 -11.47
C GLN A 123 23.71 -13.47 -10.36
N ILE A 124 23.40 -12.53 -9.47
CA ILE A 124 24.26 -12.10 -8.38
C ILE A 124 23.60 -12.45 -7.04
N ARG A 125 24.41 -12.64 -6.01
CA ARG A 125 23.95 -13.03 -4.67
C ARG A 125 24.10 -11.87 -3.70
N PHE A 126 23.22 -11.84 -2.70
CA PHE A 126 23.43 -10.98 -1.55
C PHE A 126 24.57 -11.53 -0.67
N THR A 127 25.23 -10.64 0.07
CA THR A 127 25.95 -11.06 1.27
C THR A 127 24.95 -11.35 2.39
N LYS A 128 25.39 -12.00 3.47
CA LYS A 128 24.51 -12.30 4.62
C LYS A 128 23.86 -11.02 5.17
N THR A 129 24.65 -9.98 5.42
CA THR A 129 24.18 -8.68 5.92
C THR A 129 23.19 -8.02 4.96
N GLU A 130 23.47 -8.03 3.66
CA GLU A 130 22.54 -7.46 2.66
C GLU A 130 21.21 -8.21 2.63
N ALA A 131 21.25 -9.55 2.68
CA ALA A 131 20.05 -10.38 2.72
C ALA A 131 19.22 -10.12 3.98
N GLU A 132 19.87 -9.94 5.15
CA GLU A 132 19.20 -9.60 6.40
C GLU A 132 18.53 -8.23 6.34
N ILE A 133 19.19 -7.21 5.79
CA ILE A 133 18.63 -5.87 5.59
C ILE A 133 17.39 -5.93 4.68
N VAL A 134 17.49 -6.62 3.53
CA VAL A 134 16.37 -6.73 2.59
C VAL A 134 15.23 -7.53 3.19
N LYS A 135 15.49 -8.68 3.84
CA LYS A 135 14.47 -9.46 4.55
C LYS A 135 13.77 -8.63 5.62
N TYR A 136 14.51 -7.84 6.39
CA TYR A 136 13.94 -6.94 7.38
C TYR A 136 12.98 -5.95 6.74
N LEU A 137 13.37 -5.34 5.61
CA LEU A 137 12.54 -4.40 4.86
C LEU A 137 11.36 -5.02 4.08
N LEU A 138 11.37 -6.33 3.85
CA LEU A 138 10.20 -7.04 3.29
C LEU A 138 9.09 -7.25 4.32
N VAL A 139 9.48 -7.29 5.61
CA VAL A 139 8.55 -7.41 6.73
C VAL A 139 8.19 -6.03 7.31
N ASN A 140 9.15 -5.11 7.33
CA ASN A 140 9.02 -3.78 7.93
C ASN A 140 9.11 -2.69 6.86
N PHE A 141 8.30 -1.64 6.98
CA PHE A 141 8.27 -0.57 5.98
C PHE A 141 9.58 0.24 5.88
N ILE A 142 10.30 0.41 7.00
CA ILE A 142 11.50 1.24 7.11
C ILE A 142 12.54 0.51 7.97
N ILE A 143 13.82 0.69 7.63
CA ILE A 143 14.97 0.31 8.44
C ILE A 143 15.76 1.57 8.82
N SER A 144 16.13 1.71 10.09
CA SER A 144 16.97 2.82 10.54
C SER A 144 18.44 2.57 10.24
N ARG A 145 19.27 3.62 10.35
CA ARG A 145 20.72 3.50 10.11
C ARG A 145 21.40 2.67 11.21
N GLU A 146 20.97 2.87 12.45
CA GLU A 146 21.38 2.10 13.62
C GLU A 146 21.11 0.61 13.40
N LYS A 147 19.92 0.30 12.88
CA LYS A 147 19.56 -1.10 12.59
C LYS A 147 20.40 -1.72 11.48
N ILE A 148 20.82 -0.94 10.49
CA ILE A 148 21.77 -1.41 9.47
C ILE A 148 23.15 -1.66 10.09
N ALA A 149 23.60 -0.80 11.00
CA ALA A 149 24.84 -0.99 11.73
C ALA A 149 24.80 -2.28 12.57
N ASP A 150 23.68 -2.52 13.27
CA ASP A 150 23.45 -3.76 14.03
C ASP A 150 23.63 -5.02 13.18
N PHE A 151 23.08 -5.04 11.97
CA PHE A 151 23.21 -6.18 11.05
C PHE A 151 24.65 -6.37 10.54
N LYS A 152 25.43 -5.30 10.48
CA LYS A 152 26.77 -5.34 9.90
C LYS A 152 27.85 -5.65 10.93
N TRP A 153 27.73 -5.09 12.14
CA TRP A 153 28.78 -5.12 13.14
C TRP A 153 28.30 -5.61 14.53
N GLY A 154 27.02 -5.95 14.69
CA GLY A 154 26.43 -6.34 15.97
C GLY A 154 25.80 -5.17 16.71
N LYS A 155 25.09 -5.47 17.80
CA LYS A 155 24.31 -4.49 18.58
C LYS A 155 25.19 -3.36 19.13
N ASP A 156 24.60 -2.16 19.24
CA ASP A 156 25.22 -0.97 19.85
C ASP A 156 26.53 -0.54 19.16
N SER A 157 26.62 -0.84 17.86
CA SER A 157 27.78 -0.53 17.03
C SER A 157 27.68 0.80 16.30
N TYR A 158 26.50 1.42 16.26
CA TYR A 158 26.25 2.61 15.44
C TYR A 158 27.24 3.76 15.74
N ASP A 159 27.45 4.08 17.01
CA ASP A 159 28.37 5.16 17.42
C ASP A 159 29.84 4.88 17.06
N LYS A 160 30.17 3.62 16.75
CA LYS A 160 31.53 3.17 16.43
C LYS A 160 31.84 3.20 14.93
N PHE A 161 30.83 3.38 14.06
CA PHE A 161 31.02 3.26 12.62
C PHE A 161 30.43 4.43 11.82
N SER A 162 31.13 4.79 10.74
CA SER A 162 30.75 5.93 9.89
C SER A 162 29.49 5.65 9.07
N ASP A 163 28.62 6.66 8.97
CA ASP A 163 27.52 6.76 8.00
C ASP A 163 27.94 6.38 6.57
N TRP A 164 29.20 6.64 6.20
CA TRP A 164 29.75 6.27 4.91
C TRP A 164 29.67 4.76 4.65
N ALA A 165 29.99 3.94 5.64
CA ALA A 165 29.97 2.48 5.50
C ALA A 165 28.54 1.91 5.40
N ILE A 166 27.55 2.59 6.01
CA ILE A 166 26.12 2.29 5.84
C ILE A 166 25.70 2.62 4.41
N ASN A 167 26.04 3.82 3.93
CA ASN A 167 25.75 4.25 2.55
C ASN A 167 26.35 3.31 1.51
N GLN A 168 27.59 2.86 1.69
CA GLN A 168 28.22 1.87 0.81
C GLN A 168 27.46 0.55 0.78
N THR A 169 26.94 0.09 1.93
CA THR A 169 26.13 -1.13 2.00
C THR A 169 24.83 -0.97 1.23
N VAL A 170 24.12 0.15 1.44
CA VAL A 170 22.89 0.48 0.71
C VAL A 170 23.14 0.58 -0.79
N MET A 171 24.26 1.20 -1.20
CA MET A 171 24.65 1.32 -2.61
C MET A 171 24.85 -0.06 -3.26
N ARG A 172 25.54 -0.98 -2.59
CA ARG A 172 25.74 -2.36 -3.09
C ARG A 172 24.41 -3.11 -3.23
N ILE A 173 23.48 -2.96 -2.29
CA ILE A 173 22.13 -3.53 -2.41
C ILE A 173 21.42 -2.96 -3.64
N ASN A 174 21.49 -1.63 -3.84
CA ASN A 174 20.86 -0.95 -4.97
C ASN A 174 21.47 -1.29 -6.34
N GLN A 175 22.74 -1.66 -6.37
CA GLN A 175 23.41 -2.19 -7.56
C GLN A 175 22.94 -3.60 -7.88
N LYS A 176 22.60 -4.40 -6.86
CA LYS A 176 22.13 -5.78 -7.03
C LYS A 176 20.67 -5.85 -7.47
N LEU A 177 19.83 -4.96 -6.95
CA LEU A 177 18.41 -4.88 -7.31
C LEU A 177 18.21 -4.20 -8.67
N LYS A 178 17.50 -4.89 -9.57
CA LYS A 178 17.17 -4.41 -10.91
C LYS A 178 15.89 -3.58 -10.92
N HIS A 179 14.84 -4.04 -10.24
CA HIS A 179 13.51 -3.43 -10.28
C HIS A 179 13.23 -2.54 -9.08
N TYR A 180 13.97 -2.76 -7.99
CA TYR A 180 13.79 -2.06 -6.73
C TYR A 180 15.05 -1.30 -6.30
N ARG A 181 14.89 -0.40 -5.33
CA ARG A 181 16.01 0.23 -4.61
C ARG A 181 15.59 0.65 -3.21
N LEU A 182 16.56 0.70 -2.31
CA LEU A 182 16.46 1.36 -1.02
C LEU A 182 16.54 2.87 -1.25
N ARG A 183 15.46 3.58 -0.91
CA ARG A 183 15.35 5.04 -0.95
C ARG A 183 15.49 5.58 0.46
N ALA A 184 16.25 6.66 0.61
CA ALA A 184 16.38 7.35 1.89
C ALA A 184 15.04 7.95 2.33
N VAL A 185 14.75 7.84 3.62
CA VAL A 185 13.68 8.55 4.32
C VAL A 185 14.37 9.51 5.29
N LEU A 186 14.18 10.80 5.05
CA LEU A 186 14.91 11.87 5.76
C LEU A 186 14.78 11.71 7.28
N LYS A 187 15.92 11.73 7.99
CA LYS A 187 16.02 11.58 9.46
C LYS A 187 15.50 10.26 10.04
N VAL A 188 15.15 9.28 9.21
CA VAL A 188 14.61 7.98 9.67
C VAL A 188 15.49 6.82 9.22
N GLY A 189 15.87 6.75 7.95
CA GLY A 189 16.64 5.62 7.41
C GLY A 189 16.33 5.32 5.96
N TYR A 190 15.98 4.08 5.63
CA TYR A 190 15.71 3.62 4.27
C TYR A 190 14.43 2.78 4.16
N LYS A 191 13.81 2.81 2.99
CA LYS A 191 12.70 1.91 2.61
C LYS A 191 12.90 1.35 1.22
N ILE A 192 12.36 0.17 0.92
CA ILE A 192 12.34 -0.34 -0.45
C ILE A 192 11.29 0.43 -1.26
N GLY A 193 11.64 0.82 -2.47
CA GLY A 193 10.72 1.37 -3.47
C GLY A 193 11.09 0.87 -4.87
N LEU A 194 10.25 1.19 -5.86
CA LEU A 194 10.62 0.98 -7.26
C LEU A 194 11.87 1.78 -7.62
N LYS A 195 12.63 1.28 -8.59
CA LYS A 195 13.75 2.03 -9.15
C LYS A 195 13.22 3.26 -9.86
#